data_AF-A0A1D9GM63-F1
#
_entry.id   AF-A0A1D9GM63-F1
#
_cell.length_a   1.000
_cell.length_b   1.000
_cell.length_c   1.000
_cell.angle_alpha   90.00
_cell.angle_beta   90.00
_cell.angle_gamma   90.00
#
_symmetry.space_group_name_H-M   'P 1'
#
loop_
_entity.id
_entity.type
_entity.pdbx_description
1 polymer ?
#
loop_
_entity_poly.entity_id
_entity_poly.type
_entity_poly.pdbx_seq_one_letter_code
_entity_poly.pdbx_strand_id
1 'polypeptide(L)'
;MNTDDLEAFGDMWAQAHEIYGKSPEPRVVYMVFQSLVAFSLADIERALSRHITNPDTGQYPPKPADIVRLLQGSSQSASGEAWAKVDYAIRCVGNYRSVVFDDPKIHAAIERLGGWQKIALTDNKEYPFLRNNFLKLYQGFTVTPPDSFPRKLIGTSEHENSQQSEFMRGRVKEQPALVGDKERARLVYQGGGEPGVVKIQHEKTEQFLELTVDNDSKRIGGAA
;
A
#
# COMPACT_ATOMS: atom_id res chain seq x y z
N MET A 1 -4.92 -20.99 6.12
CA MET A 1 -5.61 -22.17 6.64
C MET A 1 -5.89 -23.12 5.50
N ASN A 2 -6.10 -24.40 5.80
CA ASN A 2 -6.64 -25.39 4.85
C ASN A 2 -8.02 -25.89 5.35
N THR A 3 -8.67 -26.77 4.58
CA THR A 3 -10.01 -27.27 4.91
C THR A 3 -10.07 -28.04 6.25
N ASP A 4 -8.96 -28.64 6.67
CA ASP A 4 -8.87 -29.37 7.93
C ASP A 4 -8.92 -28.44 9.15
N ASP A 5 -8.58 -27.16 8.98
CA ASP A 5 -8.64 -26.14 10.03
C ASP A 5 -10.08 -25.65 10.33
N LEU A 6 -11.09 -26.08 9.56
CA LEU A 6 -12.45 -25.52 9.62
C LEU A 6 -13.11 -25.71 10.99
N GLU A 7 -12.94 -26.88 11.61
CA GLU A 7 -13.51 -27.19 12.93
C GLU A 7 -12.88 -26.32 14.01
N ALA A 8 -11.54 -26.30 14.07
CA ALA A 8 -10.80 -25.48 15.02
C ALA A 8 -11.06 -23.97 14.84
N PHE A 9 -11.17 -23.50 13.59
CA PHE A 9 -11.59 -22.14 13.30
C PHE A 9 -12.99 -21.85 13.81
N GLY A 10 -13.94 -22.78 13.58
CA GLY A 10 -15.33 -22.62 13.98
C GLY A 10 -15.50 -22.49 15.48
N ASP A 11 -14.81 -23.35 16.24
CA ASP A 11 -14.82 -23.31 17.71
C ASP A 11 -14.27 -21.97 18.23
N MET A 12 -13.14 -21.53 17.72
CA MET A 12 -12.53 -20.25 18.11
C MET A 12 -13.43 -19.06 17.75
N TRP A 13 -14.04 -19.06 16.57
CA TRP A 13 -14.94 -18.00 16.14
C TRP A 13 -16.22 -17.94 16.99
N ALA A 14 -16.76 -19.09 17.37
CA ALA A 14 -17.91 -19.21 18.26
C ALA A 14 -17.57 -18.70 19.66
N GLN A 15 -16.43 -19.10 20.23
CA GLN A 15 -15.95 -18.62 21.54
C GLN A 15 -15.80 -17.09 21.57
N ALA A 16 -15.24 -16.50 20.52
CA ALA A 16 -15.11 -15.05 20.42
C ALA A 16 -16.47 -14.34 20.38
N HIS A 17 -17.51 -14.95 19.79
CA HIS A 17 -18.86 -14.38 19.74
C HIS A 17 -19.66 -14.59 21.03
N GLU A 18 -19.36 -15.66 21.79
CA GLU A 18 -20.00 -15.97 23.06
C GLU A 18 -19.76 -14.88 24.11
N ILE A 19 -18.60 -14.22 24.08
CA ILE A 19 -18.28 -13.03 24.91
C ILE A 19 -19.35 -11.93 24.76
N TYR A 20 -19.97 -11.84 23.59
CA TYR A 20 -21.01 -10.86 23.26
C TYR A 20 -22.43 -11.43 23.36
N GLY A 21 -22.58 -12.64 23.93
CA GLY A 21 -23.86 -13.35 24.01
C GLY A 21 -24.41 -13.75 22.63
N LYS A 22 -23.53 -13.98 21.64
CA LYS A 22 -23.90 -14.39 20.28
C LYS A 22 -23.44 -15.81 20.01
N SER A 23 -24.26 -16.55 19.27
CA SER A 23 -23.92 -17.89 18.75
C SER A 23 -24.08 -17.86 17.23
N PRO A 24 -22.97 -17.75 16.47
CA PRO A 24 -23.00 -17.72 15.02
C PRO A 24 -23.49 -19.07 14.47
N GLU A 25 -24.39 -19.04 13.50
CA GLU A 25 -24.83 -20.27 12.84
C GLU A 25 -23.69 -20.88 11.98
N PRO A 26 -23.63 -22.21 11.84
CA PRO A 26 -22.56 -22.88 11.09
C PRO A 26 -22.35 -22.35 9.66
N ARG A 27 -23.44 -21.98 8.96
CA ARG A 27 -23.35 -21.38 7.62
C ARG A 27 -22.60 -20.04 7.61
N VAL A 28 -22.78 -19.22 8.64
CA VAL A 28 -22.12 -17.92 8.78
C VAL A 28 -20.65 -18.14 9.08
N VAL A 29 -20.33 -19.05 10.00
CA VAL A 29 -18.95 -19.45 10.33
C VAL A 29 -18.21 -19.93 9.08
N TYR A 30 -18.85 -20.75 8.25
CA TYR A 30 -18.27 -21.20 6.99
C TYR A 30 -17.96 -20.04 6.02
N MET A 31 -18.87 -19.07 5.87
CA MET A 31 -18.61 -17.87 5.04
C MET A 31 -17.47 -17.01 5.57
N VAL A 32 -17.36 -16.88 6.89
CA VAL A 32 -16.25 -16.17 7.54
C VAL A 32 -14.94 -16.92 7.29
N PHE A 33 -14.92 -18.24 7.45
CA PHE A 33 -13.74 -19.08 7.19
C PHE A 33 -13.22 -18.87 5.76
N GLN A 34 -14.12 -18.90 4.75
CA GLN A 34 -13.75 -18.64 3.35
C GLN A 34 -13.13 -17.25 3.16
N SER A 35 -13.62 -16.25 3.90
CA SER A 35 -13.11 -14.87 3.82
C SER A 35 -11.74 -14.69 4.48
N LEU A 36 -11.32 -15.61 5.36
CA LEU A 36 -10.07 -15.55 6.12
C LEU A 36 -9.10 -16.68 5.79
N VAL A 37 -9.42 -17.53 4.80
CA VAL A 37 -8.65 -18.76 4.49
C VAL A 37 -7.19 -18.48 4.12
N ALA A 38 -6.89 -17.27 3.60
CA ALA A 38 -5.55 -16.82 3.26
C ALA A 38 -4.61 -16.63 4.48
N PHE A 39 -5.15 -16.52 5.70
CA PHE A 39 -4.38 -16.32 6.92
C PHE A 39 -4.17 -17.63 7.68
N SER A 40 -3.17 -17.69 8.56
CA SER A 40 -2.96 -18.84 9.45
C SER A 40 -3.96 -18.83 10.61
N LEU A 41 -4.30 -20.00 11.15
CA LEU A 41 -5.20 -20.10 12.30
C LEU A 41 -4.64 -19.35 13.52
N ALA A 42 -3.33 -19.47 13.76
CA ALA A 42 -2.63 -18.80 14.86
C ALA A 42 -2.67 -17.26 14.73
N ASP A 43 -2.59 -16.73 13.50
CA ASP A 43 -2.70 -15.29 13.28
C ASP A 43 -4.12 -14.79 13.57
N ILE A 44 -5.14 -15.53 13.13
CA ILE A 44 -6.55 -15.22 13.41
C ILE A 44 -6.83 -15.23 14.91
N GLU A 45 -6.32 -16.23 15.64
CA GLU A 45 -6.43 -16.30 17.11
C GLU A 45 -5.88 -15.03 17.77
N ARG A 46 -4.64 -14.66 17.41
CA ARG A 46 -4.00 -13.43 17.91
C ARG A 46 -4.80 -12.18 17.56
N ALA A 47 -5.37 -12.11 16.36
CA ALA A 47 -6.20 -10.99 15.93
C ALA A 47 -7.52 -10.92 16.71
N LEU A 48 -8.17 -12.06 16.98
CA LEU A 48 -9.38 -12.12 17.80
C LEU A 48 -9.09 -11.65 19.23
N SER A 49 -8.02 -12.13 19.86
CA SER A 49 -7.61 -11.66 21.19
C SER A 49 -7.38 -10.14 21.21
N ARG A 50 -6.70 -9.60 20.20
CA ARG A 50 -6.49 -8.16 20.06
C ARG A 50 -7.80 -7.39 19.89
N HIS A 51 -8.73 -7.89 19.06
CA HIS A 51 -10.04 -7.27 18.86
C HIS A 51 -10.81 -7.14 20.17
N ILE A 52 -10.91 -8.23 20.93
CA ILE A 52 -11.67 -8.27 22.19
C ILE A 52 -11.09 -7.28 23.23
N THR A 53 -9.77 -7.12 23.25
CA THR A 53 -9.09 -6.17 24.16
C THR A 53 -9.02 -4.72 23.64
N ASN A 54 -9.55 -4.44 22.45
CA ASN A 54 -9.48 -3.11 21.84
C ASN A 54 -10.65 -2.24 22.36
N PRO A 55 -10.39 -1.10 23.04
CA PRO A 55 -11.46 -0.28 23.62
C PRO A 55 -12.34 0.42 22.57
N ASP A 56 -11.82 0.67 21.37
CA ASP A 56 -12.54 1.40 20.32
C ASP A 56 -13.47 0.50 19.51
N THR A 57 -13.09 -0.76 19.31
CA THR A 57 -13.75 -1.68 18.36
C THR A 57 -14.20 -3.00 18.98
N GLY A 58 -13.57 -3.38 20.09
CA GLY A 58 -13.87 -4.60 20.84
C GLY A 58 -15.19 -4.57 21.60
N GLN A 59 -15.90 -3.45 21.62
CA GLN A 59 -17.26 -3.36 22.18
C GLN A 59 -18.32 -4.08 21.32
N TYR A 60 -17.99 -4.45 20.08
CA TYR A 60 -18.87 -5.18 19.16
C TYR A 60 -18.27 -6.53 18.76
N PRO A 61 -19.11 -7.53 18.41
CA PRO A 61 -18.63 -8.81 17.90
C PRO A 61 -17.68 -8.64 16.70
N PRO A 62 -16.62 -9.45 16.61
CA PRO A 62 -15.64 -9.33 15.54
C PRO A 62 -16.28 -9.65 14.19
N LYS A 63 -16.11 -8.75 13.22
CA LYS A 63 -16.43 -9.02 11.80
C LYS A 63 -15.18 -9.51 11.07
N PRO A 64 -15.31 -10.28 9.98
CA PRO A 64 -14.13 -10.68 9.18
C PRO A 64 -13.22 -9.51 8.82
N ALA A 65 -13.80 -8.36 8.44
CA ALA A 65 -13.05 -7.14 8.10
C ALA A 65 -12.24 -6.56 9.28
N ASP A 66 -12.70 -6.71 10.52
CA ASP A 66 -11.94 -6.27 11.69
C ASP A 66 -10.69 -7.12 11.90
N ILE A 67 -10.81 -8.43 11.67
CA ILE A 67 -9.69 -9.37 11.72
C ILE A 67 -8.70 -9.10 10.61
N VAL A 68 -9.16 -8.93 9.37
CA VAL A 68 -8.29 -8.54 8.23
C VAL A 68 -7.53 -7.26 8.57
N ARG A 69 -8.21 -6.25 9.13
CA ARG A 69 -7.59 -4.98 9.54
C ARG A 69 -6.53 -5.15 10.63
N LEU A 70 -6.71 -6.08 11.57
CA LEU A 70 -5.72 -6.35 12.62
C LEU A 70 -4.51 -7.15 12.11
N LEU A 71 -4.71 -7.98 11.09
CA LEU A 71 -3.67 -8.80 10.47
C LEU A 71 -2.83 -8.02 9.46
N GLN A 72 -3.47 -7.23 8.60
CA GLN A 72 -2.80 -6.49 7.53
C GLN A 72 -2.50 -5.04 7.90
N GLY A 73 -2.99 -4.56 9.06
CA GLY A 73 -2.98 -3.15 9.41
C GLY A 73 -4.17 -2.39 8.80
N SER A 74 -4.40 -1.16 9.26
CA SER A 74 -5.45 -0.33 8.66
C SER A 74 -4.95 0.32 7.37
N SER A 75 -5.83 0.44 6.37
CA SER A 75 -5.53 1.24 5.17
C SER A 75 -5.12 2.68 5.52
N GLN A 76 -5.62 3.19 6.66
CA GLN A 76 -5.21 4.47 7.21
C GLN A 76 -3.76 4.48 7.69
N SER A 77 -3.27 3.44 8.38
CA SER A 77 -1.87 3.36 8.82
C SER A 77 -0.93 3.20 7.63
N ALA A 78 -1.28 2.36 6.66
CA ALA A 78 -0.51 2.18 5.43
C ALA A 78 -0.41 3.49 4.61
N SER A 79 -1.53 4.22 4.46
CA SER A 79 -1.53 5.52 3.80
C SER A 79 -0.69 6.56 4.55
N GLY A 80 -0.71 6.53 5.88
CA GLY A 80 0.10 7.39 6.73
C GLY A 80 1.60 7.13 6.59
N GLU A 81 2.02 5.86 6.54
CA GLU A 81 3.41 5.47 6.31
C GLU A 81 3.88 5.88 4.90
N ALA A 82 3.05 5.63 3.89
CA ALA A 82 3.31 6.08 2.52
C ALA A 82 3.50 7.61 2.46
N TRP A 83 2.64 8.36 3.15
CA TRP A 83 2.80 9.81 3.25
C TRP A 83 4.09 10.21 3.99
N ALA A 84 4.49 9.50 5.05
CA ALA A 84 5.73 9.79 5.75
C ALA A 84 6.96 9.66 4.83
N LYS A 85 6.97 8.67 3.93
CA LYS A 85 8.01 8.54 2.89
C LYS A 85 8.00 9.74 1.93
N VAL A 86 6.82 10.18 1.50
CA VAL A 86 6.66 11.35 0.62
C VAL A 86 7.13 12.63 1.32
N ASP A 87 6.70 12.89 2.55
CA ASP A 87 7.12 14.05 3.35
C ASP A 87 8.64 14.06 3.55
N TYR A 88 9.24 12.91 3.88
CA TYR A 88 10.69 12.76 3.95
C TYR A 88 11.37 13.11 2.63
N ALA A 89 10.87 12.59 1.50
CA ALA A 89 11.44 12.87 0.19
C ALA A 89 11.33 14.37 -0.18
N ILE A 90 10.19 15.02 0.13
CA ILE A 90 10.00 16.45 -0.12
C ILE A 90 11.07 17.26 0.65
N ARG A 91 11.28 16.94 1.93
CA ARG A 91 12.20 17.68 2.81
C ARG A 91 13.67 17.39 2.55
N CYS A 92 14.02 16.14 2.22
CA CYS A 92 15.41 15.70 2.14
C CYS A 92 15.95 15.61 0.72
N VAL A 93 15.08 15.35 -0.28
CA VAL A 93 15.49 15.28 -1.70
C VAL A 93 15.12 16.56 -2.43
N GLY A 94 13.94 17.13 -2.15
CA GLY A 94 13.44 18.33 -2.81
C GLY A 94 12.92 18.08 -4.23
N ASN A 95 12.61 19.17 -4.93
CA ASN A 95 11.95 19.15 -6.25
C ASN A 95 12.91 18.93 -7.44
N TYR A 96 14.19 19.21 -7.28
CA TYR A 96 15.16 19.20 -8.39
C TYR A 96 15.47 17.78 -8.87
N ARG A 97 15.69 16.85 -7.95
CA ARG A 97 16.09 15.48 -8.26
C ARG A 97 14.87 14.57 -8.46
N SER A 98 14.92 13.72 -9.48
CA SER A 98 13.90 12.67 -9.70
C SER A 98 13.90 11.65 -8.56
N VAL A 99 12.72 11.12 -8.23
CA VAL A 99 12.55 10.16 -7.13
C VAL A 99 11.86 8.87 -7.58
N VAL A 100 12.19 7.77 -6.90
CA VAL A 100 11.51 6.47 -7.02
C VAL A 100 11.24 5.95 -5.62
N PHE A 101 9.98 5.75 -5.30
CA PHE A 101 9.51 5.12 -4.07
C PHE A 101 9.43 3.61 -4.22
N ASP A 102 9.41 2.93 -3.08
CA ASP A 102 9.31 1.49 -2.95
C ASP A 102 7.89 0.92 -3.11
N ASP A 103 6.89 1.78 -3.36
CA ASP A 103 5.50 1.41 -3.60
C ASP A 103 4.95 2.12 -4.86
N PRO A 104 4.46 1.38 -5.87
CA PRO A 104 3.91 1.95 -7.10
C PRO A 104 2.63 2.78 -6.88
N LYS A 105 1.86 2.53 -5.81
CA LYS A 105 0.67 3.33 -5.46
C LYS A 105 1.05 4.75 -5.07
N ILE A 106 2.24 4.94 -4.48
CA ILE A 106 2.77 6.29 -4.20
C ILE A 106 2.98 7.04 -5.51
N HIS A 107 3.56 6.38 -6.51
CA HIS A 107 3.79 6.97 -7.83
C HIS A 107 2.47 7.34 -8.53
N ALA A 108 1.51 6.43 -8.56
CA ALA A 108 0.20 6.69 -9.14
C ALA A 108 -0.54 7.84 -8.44
N ALA A 109 -0.46 7.91 -7.10
CA ALA A 109 -1.09 8.98 -6.33
C ALA A 109 -0.44 10.34 -6.60
N ILE A 110 0.89 10.40 -6.64
CA ILE A 110 1.63 11.63 -6.94
C ILE A 110 1.32 12.10 -8.37
N GLU A 111 1.29 11.20 -9.34
CA GLU A 111 0.95 11.53 -10.73
C GLU A 111 -0.45 12.17 -10.82
N ARG A 112 -1.46 11.58 -10.17
CA ARG A 112 -2.83 12.12 -10.13
C ARG A 112 -2.92 13.49 -9.46
N LEU A 113 -2.02 13.81 -8.53
CA LEU A 113 -1.95 15.11 -7.86
C LEU A 113 -1.22 16.18 -8.67
N GLY A 114 -0.66 15.82 -9.83
CA GLY A 114 0.05 16.72 -10.74
C GLY A 114 1.57 16.57 -10.74
N GLY A 115 2.07 15.42 -10.28
CA GLY A 115 3.49 15.05 -10.39
C GLY A 115 4.38 15.59 -9.27
N TRP A 116 5.64 15.13 -9.27
CA TRP A 116 6.58 15.38 -8.18
C TRP A 116 6.97 16.84 -8.02
N GLN A 117 7.23 17.56 -9.11
CA GLN A 117 7.61 18.97 -9.05
C GLN A 117 6.55 19.81 -8.34
N LYS A 118 5.27 19.59 -8.64
CA LYS A 118 4.15 20.31 -8.01
C LYS A 118 4.05 19.99 -6.52
N ILE A 119 4.14 18.70 -6.17
CA ILE A 119 4.05 18.25 -4.77
C ILE A 119 5.22 18.78 -3.94
N ALA A 120 6.45 18.69 -4.46
CA ALA A 120 7.64 19.14 -3.75
C ALA A 120 7.74 20.67 -3.62
N LEU A 121 6.99 21.43 -4.43
CA LEU A 121 6.88 22.90 -4.35
C LEU A 121 5.62 23.38 -3.63
N THR A 122 4.81 22.49 -3.08
CA THR A 122 3.56 22.86 -2.40
C THR A 122 3.85 23.69 -1.16
N ASP A 123 3.10 24.77 -0.96
CA ASP A 123 3.29 25.68 0.17
C ASP A 123 2.74 25.12 1.49
N ASN A 124 3.10 25.76 2.61
CA ASN A 124 2.66 25.32 3.94
C ASN A 124 1.14 25.43 4.17
N LYS A 125 0.43 26.28 3.43
CA LYS A 125 -1.03 26.46 3.58
C LYS A 125 -1.80 25.37 2.86
N GLU A 126 -1.30 24.93 1.71
CA GLU A 126 -1.86 23.87 0.87
C GLU A 126 -1.40 22.48 1.34
N TYR A 127 -0.28 22.38 2.07
CA TYR A 127 0.30 21.11 2.52
C TYR A 127 -0.68 20.16 3.24
N PRO A 128 -1.56 20.63 4.16
CA PRO A 128 -2.54 19.75 4.80
C PRO A 128 -3.57 19.18 3.81
N PHE A 129 -3.96 19.97 2.80
CA PHE A 129 -4.91 19.54 1.77
C PHE A 129 -4.26 18.55 0.81
N LEU A 130 -3.02 18.82 0.39
CA LEU A 130 -2.20 17.89 -0.38
C LEU A 130 -2.09 16.54 0.34
N ARG A 131 -1.72 16.56 1.62
CA ARG A 131 -1.65 15.35 2.46
C ARG A 131 -2.98 14.59 2.44
N ASN A 132 -4.09 15.26 2.71
CA ASN A 132 -5.40 14.61 2.77
C ASN A 132 -5.83 14.03 1.42
N ASN A 133 -5.55 14.72 0.32
CA ASN A 133 -5.85 14.23 -1.04
C ASN A 133 -4.97 13.01 -1.39
N PHE A 134 -3.69 13.04 -1.04
CA PHE A 134 -2.80 11.89 -1.19
C PHE A 134 -3.30 10.67 -0.41
N LEU A 135 -3.62 10.84 0.88
CA LEU A 135 -4.11 9.74 1.72
C LEU A 135 -5.36 9.10 1.13
N LYS A 136 -6.32 9.91 0.66
CA LYS A 136 -7.55 9.41 0.00
C LYS A 136 -7.27 8.63 -1.28
N LEU A 137 -6.40 9.16 -2.15
CA LEU A 137 -6.02 8.48 -3.40
C LEU A 137 -5.31 7.16 -3.12
N TYR A 138 -4.35 7.16 -2.19
CA TYR A 138 -3.60 5.98 -1.82
C TYR A 138 -4.50 4.88 -1.21
N GLN A 139 -5.42 5.27 -0.33
CA GLN A 139 -6.42 4.34 0.21
C GLN A 139 -7.31 3.78 -0.90
N GLY A 140 -7.75 4.61 -1.84
CA GLY A 140 -8.48 4.17 -3.03
C GLY A 140 -7.72 3.10 -3.82
N PHE A 141 -6.40 3.28 -3.99
CA PHE A 141 -5.54 2.31 -4.67
C PHE A 141 -5.31 0.99 -3.94
N THR A 142 -5.65 0.94 -2.66
CA THR A 142 -5.61 -0.32 -1.91
C THR A 142 -6.86 -1.16 -2.19
N VAL A 143 -7.98 -0.52 -2.53
CA VAL A 143 -9.24 -1.20 -2.90
C VAL A 143 -9.28 -1.50 -4.39
N THR A 144 -8.88 -0.52 -5.21
CA THR A 144 -8.85 -0.63 -6.68
C THR A 144 -7.46 -0.25 -7.16
N PRO A 145 -6.61 -1.25 -7.47
CA PRO A 145 -5.26 -1.04 -8.00
C PRO A 145 -5.22 -0.01 -9.16
N PRO A 146 -4.20 0.86 -9.25
CA PRO A 146 -4.05 1.78 -10.38
C PRO A 146 -3.78 1.02 -11.69
N ASP A 147 -4.38 1.45 -12.80
CA ASP A 147 -4.13 0.85 -14.13
C ASP A 147 -2.67 1.03 -14.59
N SER A 148 -2.04 2.14 -14.19
CA SER A 148 -0.65 2.45 -14.51
C SER A 148 -0.02 3.39 -13.49
N PHE A 149 1.31 3.39 -13.45
CA PHE A 149 2.11 4.31 -12.63
C PHE A 149 3.42 4.67 -13.36
N PRO A 150 3.94 5.89 -13.16
CA PRO A 150 5.22 6.29 -13.74
C PRO A 150 6.37 5.54 -13.07
N ARG A 151 7.38 5.07 -13.83
CA ARG A 151 8.57 4.38 -13.27
C ARG A 151 9.40 5.23 -12.33
N LYS A 152 9.41 6.53 -12.57
CA LYS A 152 10.06 7.53 -11.73
C LYS A 152 9.26 8.81 -11.78
N LEU A 153 9.38 9.59 -10.73
CA LEU A 153 8.76 10.89 -10.70
C LEU A 153 9.83 11.93 -11.01
N ILE A 154 9.65 12.61 -12.15
CA ILE A 154 10.66 13.48 -12.74
C ILE A 154 10.83 14.73 -11.87
N GLY A 155 12.07 15.04 -11.50
CA GLY A 155 12.45 16.29 -10.87
C GLY A 155 12.79 17.37 -11.91
N THR A 156 12.87 18.62 -11.46
CA THR A 156 13.11 19.79 -12.33
C THR A 156 14.37 19.65 -13.17
N SER A 157 15.47 19.17 -12.60
CA SER A 157 16.75 19.04 -13.31
C SER A 157 16.65 18.07 -14.48
N GLU A 158 15.96 16.95 -14.30
CA GLU A 158 15.79 15.97 -15.37
C GLU A 158 14.79 16.47 -16.42
N HIS A 159 13.71 17.13 -15.99
CA HIS A 159 12.74 17.75 -16.90
C HIS A 159 13.43 18.77 -17.82
N GLU A 160 14.20 19.70 -17.26
CA GLU A 160 14.93 20.72 -18.03
C GLU A 160 15.97 20.11 -18.99
N ASN A 161 16.74 19.12 -18.52
CA ASN A 161 17.71 18.41 -19.36
C ASN A 161 17.05 17.69 -20.54
N SER A 162 15.84 17.15 -20.37
CA SER A 162 15.12 16.47 -21.45
C SER A 162 14.70 17.41 -22.58
N GLN A 163 14.45 18.69 -22.28
CA GLN A 163 14.08 19.72 -23.26
C GLN A 163 15.30 20.25 -24.03
N GLN A 164 16.50 20.15 -23.47
CA GLN A 164 17.75 20.62 -24.07
C GLN A 164 18.58 19.49 -24.68
N SER A 165 17.93 18.66 -25.52
CA SER A 165 18.51 17.43 -26.07
C SER A 165 19.83 17.63 -26.85
N GLU A 166 20.05 18.82 -27.43
CA GLU A 166 21.28 19.16 -28.19
C GLU A 166 22.54 19.23 -27.31
N PHE A 167 22.42 19.54 -26.01
CA PHE A 167 23.54 19.73 -25.09
C PHE A 167 23.77 18.52 -24.16
N MET A 168 23.12 17.39 -24.43
CA MET A 168 23.16 16.19 -23.59
C MET A 168 24.44 15.35 -23.76
N ARG A 169 25.26 15.61 -24.78
CA ARG A 169 26.52 14.87 -24.99
C ARG A 169 27.50 15.14 -23.83
N GLY A 170 27.67 14.14 -22.96
CA GLY A 170 28.63 14.15 -21.86
C GLY A 170 28.09 14.51 -20.48
N ARG A 171 26.80 14.84 -20.34
CA ARG A 171 26.19 15.04 -19.01
C ARG A 171 25.91 13.69 -18.35
N VAL A 172 26.31 13.56 -17.08
CA VAL A 172 25.96 12.40 -16.26
C VAL A 172 24.44 12.38 -16.08
N LYS A 173 23.77 11.31 -16.50
CA LYS A 173 22.36 11.10 -16.16
C LYS A 173 22.26 10.96 -14.64
N GLU A 174 21.68 11.95 -13.98
CA GLU A 174 21.46 11.87 -12.54
C GLU A 174 20.58 10.67 -12.22
N GLN A 175 21.09 9.78 -11.36
CA GLN A 175 20.30 8.65 -10.90
C GLN A 175 19.22 9.15 -9.95
N PRO A 176 17.96 8.67 -10.09
CA PRO A 176 16.90 9.07 -9.19
C PRO A 176 17.22 8.66 -7.76
N ALA A 177 16.73 9.43 -6.78
CA ALA A 177 16.81 9.05 -5.38
C ALA A 177 15.82 7.90 -5.13
N LEU A 178 16.32 6.79 -4.58
CA LEU A 178 15.48 5.67 -4.13
C LEU A 178 15.02 5.94 -2.70
N VAL A 179 13.70 5.95 -2.47
CA VAL A 179 13.09 6.27 -1.18
C VAL A 179 12.40 5.03 -0.62
N GLY A 180 12.74 4.65 0.62
CA GLY A 180 12.26 3.43 1.27
C GLY A 180 13.16 2.23 1.01
N ASP A 181 12.56 1.04 0.81
CA ASP A 181 13.28 -0.19 0.45
C ASP A 181 13.87 -0.07 -0.97
N LYS A 182 15.20 -0.06 -1.05
CA LYS A 182 15.94 0.18 -2.30
C LYS A 182 15.70 -0.90 -3.35
N GLU A 183 15.51 -2.16 -2.96
CA GLU A 183 15.26 -3.24 -3.92
C GLU A 183 13.85 -3.12 -4.50
N ARG A 184 12.86 -2.86 -3.64
CA ARG A 184 11.48 -2.62 -4.09
C ARG A 184 11.38 -1.38 -4.98
N ALA A 185 12.08 -0.29 -4.65
CA ALA A 185 12.15 0.89 -5.50
C ALA A 185 12.76 0.59 -6.88
N ARG A 186 13.77 -0.28 -6.97
CA ARG A 186 14.30 -0.73 -8.27
C ARG A 186 13.28 -1.54 -9.07
N LEU A 187 12.50 -2.40 -8.41
CA LEU A 187 11.42 -3.13 -9.06
C LEU A 187 10.34 -2.18 -9.60
N VAL A 188 9.94 -1.18 -8.82
CA VAL A 188 9.00 -0.12 -9.26
C VAL A 188 9.55 0.62 -10.49
N TYR A 189 10.84 0.96 -10.48
CA TYR A 189 11.49 1.60 -11.63
C TYR A 189 11.48 0.72 -12.89
N GLN A 190 11.64 -0.59 -12.74
CA GLN A 190 11.62 -1.53 -13.86
C GLN A 190 10.19 -1.78 -14.39
N GLY A 191 9.21 -1.85 -13.49
CA GLY A 191 7.81 -2.17 -13.81
C GLY A 191 6.97 -0.98 -14.30
N GLY A 192 7.36 0.25 -13.97
CA GLY A 192 6.57 1.45 -14.30
C GLY A 192 6.66 1.90 -15.77
N GLY A 193 5.64 2.65 -16.19
CA GLY A 193 5.56 3.29 -17.50
C GLY A 193 6.45 4.54 -17.62
N GLU A 194 6.64 5.03 -18.85
CA GLU A 194 7.30 6.34 -19.04
C GLU A 194 6.41 7.46 -18.46
N PRO A 195 6.96 8.42 -17.71
CA PRO A 195 6.19 9.53 -17.14
C PRO A 195 5.45 10.33 -18.22
N GLY A 196 4.19 10.70 -17.99
CA GLY A 196 3.37 11.44 -18.95
C GLY A 196 2.90 10.65 -20.18
N VAL A 197 3.22 9.35 -20.29
CA VAL A 197 2.69 8.47 -21.34
C VAL A 197 1.68 7.51 -20.74
N VAL A 198 0.39 7.80 -20.92
CA VAL A 198 -0.70 6.85 -20.63
C VAL A 198 -0.58 5.70 -21.63
N LYS A 199 0.17 4.64 -21.29
CA LYS A 199 0.13 3.41 -22.06
C LYS A 199 -1.01 2.56 -21.52
N ILE A 200 -2.04 2.36 -22.35
CA ILE A 200 -3.04 1.31 -22.16
C ILE A 200 -2.31 -0.03 -22.38
N GLN A 201 -1.64 -0.53 -21.36
CA GLN A 201 -1.11 -1.90 -21.33
C GLN A 201 -1.65 -2.58 -20.06
N HIS A 202 -2.85 -3.12 -20.19
CA HIS A 202 -3.63 -3.75 -19.11
C HIS A 202 -2.91 -4.95 -18.44
N GLU A 203 -2.00 -5.65 -19.12
CA GLU A 203 -1.52 -6.96 -18.64
C GLU A 203 -0.38 -6.92 -17.61
N LYS A 204 0.40 -5.84 -17.52
CA LYS A 204 1.63 -5.82 -16.69
C LYS A 204 1.44 -5.26 -15.28
N THR A 205 0.43 -4.42 -15.08
CA THR A 205 0.23 -3.71 -13.81
C THR A 205 -0.40 -4.61 -12.75
N GLU A 206 -1.38 -5.44 -13.13
CA GLU A 206 -2.03 -6.40 -12.21
C GLU A 206 -1.03 -7.44 -11.70
N GLN A 207 -0.24 -8.05 -12.59
CA GLN A 207 0.78 -9.05 -12.22
C GLN A 207 1.85 -8.49 -11.27
N PHE A 208 2.23 -7.22 -11.43
CA PHE A 208 3.23 -6.58 -10.58
C PHE A 208 2.65 -6.21 -9.21
N LEU A 209 1.41 -5.72 -9.17
CA LEU A 209 0.72 -5.38 -7.93
C LEU A 209 0.38 -6.64 -7.12
N GLU A 210 -0.02 -7.73 -7.78
CA GLU A 210 -0.18 -9.05 -7.16
C GLU A 210 1.12 -9.52 -6.50
N LEU A 211 2.27 -9.42 -7.19
CA LEU A 211 3.59 -9.76 -6.61
C LEU A 211 3.95 -8.93 -5.37
N THR A 212 3.48 -7.69 -5.32
CA THR A 212 3.78 -6.75 -4.23
C THR A 212 2.89 -7.03 -3.02
N VAL A 213 1.62 -7.39 -3.25
CA VAL A 213 0.67 -7.85 -2.24
C VAL A 213 1.10 -9.21 -1.67
N ASP A 214 1.52 -10.16 -2.52
CA ASP A 214 1.94 -11.51 -2.13
C ASP A 214 3.20 -11.54 -1.25
N ASN A 215 4.11 -10.58 -1.46
CA ASN A 215 5.33 -10.47 -0.65
C ASN A 215 5.06 -9.91 0.76
N ASP A 216 4.05 -9.07 0.92
CA ASP A 216 3.65 -8.58 2.25
C ASP A 216 2.88 -9.68 3.00
N SER A 217 2.15 -10.58 2.32
CA SER A 217 1.61 -11.82 2.91
C SER A 217 2.71 -12.83 3.26
N LYS A 218 3.73 -12.99 2.41
CA LYS A 218 4.85 -13.92 2.66
C LYS A 218 5.80 -13.47 3.77
N ARG A 219 5.97 -12.16 3.99
CA ARG A 219 6.76 -11.65 5.14
C ARG A 219 6.11 -11.93 6.51
N ILE A 220 4.78 -12.11 6.56
CA ILE A 220 4.07 -12.49 7.79
C ILE A 220 4.17 -14.00 8.07
N GLY A 221 4.34 -14.82 7.02
CA GLY A 221 4.53 -16.27 7.13
C GLY A 221 5.99 -16.74 7.22
N GLY A 222 6.96 -15.82 7.36
CA GLY A 222 8.39 -16.10 7.25
C GLY A 222 9.21 -15.56 8.41
N ALA A 223 8.97 -16.06 9.62
CA ALA A 223 9.95 -16.06 10.69
C ALA A 223 9.98 -17.46 11.31
N ALA A 224 11.12 -18.13 11.15
CA ALA A 224 11.44 -19.42 11.75
C ALA A 224 11.41 -19.37 13.28
#